data_AF-A0A843L3N0-F1
#
_entry.id   AF-A0A843L3N0-F1
#
_cell.length_a   1.000
_cell.length_b   1.000
_cell.length_c   1.000
_cell.angle_alpha   90.00
_cell.angle_beta   90.00
_cell.angle_gamma   90.00
#
_symmetry.space_group_name_H-M   'P 1'
#
loop_
_entity.id
_entity.type
_entity.pdbx_description
1 polymer ?
#
loop_
_entity_poly.entity_id
_entity_poly.type
_entity_poly.pdbx_seq_one_letter_code
_entity_poly.pdbx_strand_id
1 'polypeptide(L)'
;MTMTSLRPWREIAVPHEDVLKGTFQQAEFAADLSRVHAGTASPEYRDPVLFFKRTYITEGMRLLLDSVVKRITGTGGDPVIQLQTAFGGGKTHTMLAVYHLARGTVPAADLQGIPPILDAAGVIDLPRARVVVIDGTKLSPNMPETRGRVRVHTMWGDLAWQLGGEEA
;
A
#
# COMPACT_ATOMS: atom_id res chain seq x y z
N MET A 1 24.86 -39.71 -14.71
CA MET A 1 23.91 -38.63 -14.40
C MET A 1 24.69 -37.33 -14.30
N THR A 2 24.67 -36.51 -15.35
CA THR A 2 25.30 -35.19 -15.35
C THR A 2 24.44 -34.24 -14.51
N MET A 3 24.98 -33.76 -13.39
CA MET A 3 24.37 -32.66 -12.64
C MET A 3 24.32 -31.43 -13.56
N THR A 4 23.13 -31.00 -13.94
CA THR A 4 22.93 -29.74 -14.64
C THR A 4 23.27 -28.63 -13.65
N SER A 5 24.41 -27.97 -13.80
CA SER A 5 24.76 -26.85 -12.92
C SER A 5 23.77 -25.71 -13.19
N LEU A 6 23.21 -25.15 -12.13
CA LEU A 6 22.37 -23.97 -12.23
C LEU A 6 23.22 -22.81 -12.74
N ARG A 7 22.73 -22.09 -13.75
CA ARG A 7 23.42 -20.89 -14.26
C ARG A 7 23.50 -19.84 -13.14
N PRO A 8 24.64 -19.15 -12.98
CA PRO A 8 24.76 -18.02 -12.07
C PRO A 8 23.65 -17.00 -12.28
N TRP A 9 23.12 -16.41 -11.20
CA TRP A 9 22.00 -15.46 -11.30
C TRP A 9 22.31 -14.28 -12.23
N ARG A 10 23.59 -13.86 -12.29
CA ARG A 10 24.07 -12.76 -13.15
C ARG A 10 23.89 -13.03 -14.64
N GLU A 11 23.75 -14.30 -15.04
CA GLU A 11 23.53 -14.71 -16.43
C GLU A 11 22.04 -14.80 -16.79
N ILE A 12 21.15 -14.77 -15.81
CA ILE A 12 19.70 -14.98 -15.99
C ILE A 12 18.84 -13.80 -15.50
N ALA A 13 19.41 -12.91 -14.69
CA ALA A 13 18.74 -11.74 -14.17
C ALA A 13 19.56 -10.49 -14.50
N VAL A 14 18.92 -9.55 -15.19
CA VAL A 14 19.49 -8.23 -15.50
C VAL A 14 19.04 -7.27 -14.39
N PRO A 15 19.96 -6.63 -13.65
CA PRO A 15 19.60 -5.59 -12.69
C PRO A 15 18.81 -4.47 -13.34
N HIS A 16 17.97 -3.80 -12.56
CA HIS A 16 17.19 -2.67 -13.05
C HIS A 16 18.10 -1.51 -13.51
N GLU A 17 17.58 -0.67 -14.42
CA GLU A 17 18.38 0.31 -15.16
C GLU A 17 19.06 1.35 -14.26
N ASP A 18 18.42 1.73 -13.16
CA ASP A 18 18.92 2.61 -12.11
C ASP A 18 20.15 2.03 -11.37
N VAL A 19 20.14 0.73 -11.10
CA VAL A 19 21.28 0.01 -10.51
C VAL A 19 22.42 -0.06 -11.50
N LEU A 20 22.14 -0.34 -12.78
CA LEU A 20 23.15 -0.40 -13.84
C LEU A 20 23.80 0.96 -14.10
N LYS A 21 23.03 2.05 -14.07
CA LYS A 21 23.52 3.41 -14.31
C LYS A 21 24.12 4.09 -13.08
N GLY A 22 24.02 3.48 -11.90
CA GLY A 22 24.48 4.07 -10.64
C GLY A 22 23.72 5.34 -10.22
N THR A 23 22.54 5.59 -10.82
CA THR A 23 21.66 6.72 -10.47
C THR A 23 20.76 6.41 -9.27
N PHE A 24 20.99 5.28 -8.64
CA PHE A 24 20.26 4.75 -7.50
C PHE A 24 20.25 5.69 -6.28
N GLN A 25 19.07 5.96 -5.72
CA GLN A 25 18.93 6.67 -4.44
C GLN A 25 18.36 5.73 -3.36
N GLN A 26 19.06 5.55 -2.24
CA GLN A 26 18.57 4.73 -1.12
C GLN A 26 17.20 5.18 -0.58
N ALA A 27 16.89 6.48 -0.68
CA ALA A 27 15.60 7.03 -0.29
C ALA A 27 14.42 6.47 -1.12
N GLU A 28 14.68 5.96 -2.34
CA GLU A 28 13.66 5.35 -3.20
C GLU A 28 13.24 3.94 -2.75
N PHE A 29 13.91 3.31 -1.78
CA PHE A 29 13.45 2.01 -1.23
C PHE A 29 12.58 2.14 0.02
N ALA A 30 12.50 3.33 0.62
CA ALA A 30 11.67 3.54 1.79
C ALA A 30 10.23 3.82 1.35
N ALA A 31 9.39 2.79 1.40
CA ALA A 31 7.95 2.95 1.26
C ALA A 31 7.46 4.00 2.29
N ASP A 32 6.76 5.03 1.79
CA ASP A 32 6.18 6.11 2.58
C ASP A 32 4.71 6.28 2.20
N LEU A 33 3.83 5.79 3.07
CA LEU A 33 2.38 5.84 2.87
C LEU A 33 1.86 7.29 2.79
N SER A 34 2.45 8.21 3.57
CA SER A 34 2.05 9.61 3.59
C SER A 34 2.37 10.30 2.26
N ARG A 35 3.52 10.00 1.65
CA ARG A 35 3.88 10.49 0.31
C ARG A 35 3.01 9.89 -0.78
N VAL A 36 2.67 8.60 -0.69
CA VAL A 36 1.73 7.97 -1.63
C VAL A 36 0.35 8.62 -1.52
N HIS A 37 -0.15 8.82 -0.31
CA HIS A 37 -1.43 9.49 -0.06
C HIS A 37 -1.44 10.95 -0.55
N ALA A 38 -0.34 11.68 -0.38
CA ALA A 38 -0.17 13.05 -0.89
C ALA A 38 0.12 13.13 -2.40
N GLY A 39 0.32 12.00 -3.09
CA GLY A 39 0.62 11.95 -4.52
C GLY A 39 2.04 12.36 -4.91
N THR A 40 2.95 12.48 -3.94
CA THR A 40 4.35 12.93 -4.12
C THR A 40 5.39 11.80 -4.06
N ALA A 41 4.94 10.55 -3.89
CA ALA A 41 5.78 9.36 -4.02
C ALA A 41 6.13 9.07 -5.50
N SER A 42 7.15 8.25 -5.72
CA SER A 42 7.51 7.79 -7.05
C SER A 42 6.39 6.94 -7.68
N PRO A 43 6.35 6.81 -9.02
CA PRO A 43 5.33 6.02 -9.71
C PRO A 43 5.25 4.56 -9.23
N GLU A 44 6.37 3.95 -8.85
CA GLU A 44 6.46 2.56 -8.40
C GLU A 44 5.64 2.30 -7.14
N TYR A 45 5.48 3.30 -6.27
CA TYR A 45 4.65 3.20 -5.07
C TYR A 45 3.26 3.81 -5.25
N ARG A 46 3.11 4.81 -6.12
CA ARG A 46 1.86 5.54 -6.29
C ARG A 46 0.89 4.86 -7.25
N ASP A 47 1.40 4.25 -8.32
CA ASP A 47 0.59 3.53 -9.29
C ASP A 47 0.35 2.09 -8.80
N PRO A 48 -0.92 1.66 -8.64
CA PRO A 48 -1.22 0.36 -8.07
C PRO A 48 -0.75 -0.79 -8.98
N VAL A 49 -0.82 -0.64 -10.31
CA VAL A 49 -0.37 -1.67 -11.25
C VAL A 49 1.15 -1.85 -11.15
N LEU A 50 1.90 -0.75 -11.16
CA LEU A 50 3.36 -0.77 -11.00
C LEU A 50 3.79 -1.29 -9.63
N PHE A 51 3.05 -0.97 -8.58
CA PHE A 51 3.28 -1.44 -7.22
C PHE A 51 3.10 -2.96 -7.12
N PHE A 52 1.95 -3.49 -7.57
CA PHE A 52 1.67 -4.92 -7.47
C PHE A 52 2.53 -5.76 -8.42
N LYS A 53 2.92 -5.23 -9.59
CA LYS A 53 3.88 -5.88 -10.49
C LYS A 53 5.24 -6.16 -9.82
N ARG A 54 5.64 -5.33 -8.85
CA ARG A 54 6.90 -5.45 -8.11
C ARG A 54 6.74 -6.03 -6.70
N THR A 55 5.51 -6.35 -6.30
CA THR A 55 5.21 -6.84 -4.96
C THR A 55 5.04 -8.36 -4.98
N TYR A 56 5.81 -9.04 -4.15
CA TYR A 56 5.55 -10.45 -3.86
C TYR A 56 4.52 -10.55 -2.72
N ILE A 57 3.33 -11.05 -3.05
CA ILE A 57 2.28 -11.29 -2.06
C ILE A 57 2.65 -12.53 -1.26
N THR A 58 3.19 -12.31 -0.06
CA THR A 58 3.45 -13.39 0.90
C THR A 58 2.13 -13.95 1.44
N GLU A 59 2.18 -15.15 2.02
CA GLU A 59 1.01 -15.76 2.65
C GLU A 59 0.38 -14.87 3.72
N GLY A 60 1.21 -14.22 4.56
CA GLY A 60 0.71 -13.28 5.57
C GLY A 60 0.02 -12.06 4.96
N MET A 61 0.56 -11.52 3.86
CA MET A 61 -0.09 -10.43 3.13
C MET A 61 -1.40 -10.88 2.49
N ARG A 62 -1.45 -12.11 1.94
CA ARG A 62 -2.65 -12.69 1.35
C ARG A 62 -3.79 -12.79 2.36
N LEU A 63 -3.50 -13.34 3.55
CA LEU A 63 -4.48 -13.46 4.64
C LEU A 63 -4.97 -12.08 5.13
N LEU A 64 -4.06 -11.11 5.21
CA LEU A 64 -4.41 -9.74 5.56
C LEU A 64 -5.36 -9.12 4.53
N LEU A 65 -5.00 -9.20 3.24
CA LEU A 65 -5.81 -8.62 2.16
C LEU A 65 -7.18 -9.29 2.06
N ASP A 66 -7.27 -10.61 2.28
CA ASP A 66 -8.56 -11.33 2.39
C ASP A 66 -9.43 -10.79 3.54
N SER A 67 -8.84 -10.61 4.73
CA SER A 67 -9.55 -10.01 5.90
C SER A 67 -10.04 -8.59 5.59
N VAL A 68 -9.23 -7.77 4.91
CA VAL A 68 -9.60 -6.42 4.47
C VAL A 68 -10.73 -6.44 3.45
N VAL A 69 -10.66 -7.30 2.43
CA VAL A 69 -11.72 -7.43 1.41
C VAL A 69 -13.04 -7.77 2.08
N LYS A 70 -13.06 -8.83 2.91
CA LYS A 70 -14.25 -9.24 3.68
C LYS A 70 -14.80 -8.12 4.55
N ARG A 71 -13.91 -7.33 5.15
CA ARG A 71 -14.30 -6.20 6.00
C ARG A 71 -14.99 -5.09 5.20
N ILE A 72 -14.45 -4.72 4.05
CA ILE A 72 -15.03 -3.67 3.22
C ILE A 72 -16.34 -4.14 2.57
N THR A 73 -16.45 -5.43 2.23
CA THR A 73 -17.69 -6.00 1.66
C THR A 73 -18.73 -6.41 2.70
N GLY A 74 -18.46 -6.25 4.00
CA GLY A 74 -19.40 -6.58 5.07
C GLY A 74 -19.65 -8.08 5.29
N THR A 75 -18.75 -8.94 4.81
CA THR A 75 -18.87 -10.41 4.90
C THR A 75 -18.02 -11.02 6.03
N GLY A 76 -17.34 -10.19 6.83
CA GLY A 76 -16.51 -10.61 7.96
C GLY A 76 -15.24 -9.77 8.06
N GLY A 77 -14.15 -10.37 8.53
CA GLY A 77 -12.85 -9.72 8.60
C GLY A 77 -12.64 -8.84 9.84
N ASP A 78 -11.37 -8.64 10.18
CA ASP A 78 -10.97 -7.93 11.39
C ASP A 78 -11.17 -6.42 11.24
N PRO A 79 -11.82 -5.75 12.21
CA PRO A 79 -12.08 -4.31 12.14
C PRO A 79 -10.83 -3.47 12.45
N VAL A 80 -9.87 -4.04 13.17
CA VAL A 80 -8.64 -3.38 13.61
C VAL A 80 -7.50 -4.35 13.41
N ILE A 81 -6.50 -3.94 12.63
CA ILE A 81 -5.36 -4.79 12.30
C ILE A 81 -4.08 -4.08 12.70
N GLN A 82 -3.35 -4.69 13.64
CA GLN A 82 -2.04 -4.20 14.05
C GLN A 82 -0.96 -4.98 13.28
N LEU A 83 -0.17 -4.29 12.45
CA LEU A 83 0.97 -4.89 11.78
C LEU A 83 2.14 -5.04 12.76
N GLN A 84 2.38 -6.26 13.22
CA GLN A 84 3.52 -6.60 14.06
C GLN A 84 4.60 -7.26 13.22
N THR A 85 5.68 -6.53 12.93
CA THR A 85 6.90 -7.11 12.33
C THR A 85 8.12 -6.50 12.99
N ALA A 86 9.23 -7.26 13.00
CA ALA A 86 10.55 -6.70 13.27
C ALA A 86 10.90 -5.56 12.28
N PHE A 87 11.93 -4.78 12.60
CA PHE A 87 12.48 -3.74 11.70
C PHE A 87 12.75 -4.34 10.31
N GLY A 88 12.39 -3.60 9.25
CA GLY A 88 12.54 -4.06 7.86
C GLY A 88 11.51 -5.08 7.38
N GLY A 89 10.58 -5.55 8.23
CA GLY A 89 9.58 -6.58 7.87
C GLY A 89 8.43 -6.13 6.95
N GLY A 90 8.57 -5.01 6.24
CA GLY A 90 7.62 -4.61 5.19
C GLY A 90 6.29 -4.00 5.64
N LYS A 91 6.14 -3.52 6.90
CA LYS A 91 4.88 -2.92 7.38
C LYS A 91 4.32 -1.85 6.47
N THR A 92 5.13 -0.84 6.12
CA THR A 92 4.65 0.26 5.26
C THR A 92 4.29 -0.26 3.86
N HIS A 93 5.04 -1.24 3.35
CA HIS A 93 4.72 -1.89 2.08
C HIS A 93 3.39 -2.65 2.14
N THR A 94 3.14 -3.36 3.24
CA THR A 94 1.86 -4.03 3.49
C THR A 94 0.71 -3.04 3.63
N MET A 95 0.92 -1.91 4.31
CA MET A 95 -0.07 -0.83 4.36
C MET A 95 -0.35 -0.24 2.97
N LEU A 96 0.65 -0.13 2.10
CA LEU A 96 0.46 0.31 0.71
C LEU A 96 -0.35 -0.69 -0.11
N ALA A 97 -0.14 -2.00 0.08
CA ALA A 97 -0.97 -3.02 -0.56
C ALA A 97 -2.44 -2.89 -0.14
N VAL A 98 -2.70 -2.71 1.16
CA VAL A 98 -4.05 -2.44 1.68
C VAL A 98 -4.62 -1.13 1.13
N TYR A 99 -3.81 -0.06 1.09
CA TYR A 99 -4.20 1.25 0.59
C TYR A 99 -4.67 1.17 -0.87
N HIS A 100 -3.86 0.56 -1.75
CA HIS A 100 -4.19 0.43 -3.17
C HIS A 100 -5.40 -0.46 -3.41
N LEU A 101 -5.49 -1.59 -2.69
CA LEU A 101 -6.64 -2.48 -2.76
C LEU A 101 -7.93 -1.77 -2.33
N ALA A 102 -7.93 -1.08 -1.19
CA ALA A 102 -9.12 -0.43 -0.65
C ALA A 102 -9.55 0.81 -1.46
N ARG A 103 -8.61 1.51 -2.09
CA ARG A 103 -8.91 2.64 -2.98
C ARG A 103 -9.60 2.19 -4.27
N GLY A 104 -9.27 0.98 -4.76
CA GLY A 104 -9.92 0.36 -5.90
C GLY A 104 -9.92 1.21 -7.19
N THR A 105 -8.84 1.95 -7.44
CA THR A 105 -8.76 2.92 -8.56
C THR A 105 -8.60 2.27 -9.93
N VAL A 106 -8.20 0.99 -9.98
CA VAL A 106 -8.04 0.21 -11.21
C VAL A 106 -8.73 -1.16 -11.08
N PRO A 107 -9.07 -1.83 -12.19
CA PRO A 107 -9.63 -3.18 -12.16
C PRO A 107 -8.72 -4.20 -11.46
N ALA A 108 -9.31 -5.17 -10.76
CA ALA A 108 -8.54 -6.22 -10.08
C ALA A 108 -7.68 -7.05 -11.03
N ALA A 109 -8.12 -7.23 -12.29
CA ALA A 109 -7.39 -7.99 -13.30
C ALA A 109 -6.01 -7.39 -13.62
N ASP A 110 -5.82 -6.09 -13.40
CA ASP A 110 -4.54 -5.41 -13.64
C ASP A 110 -3.60 -5.50 -12.41
N LEU A 111 -4.09 -6.00 -11.28
CA LEU A 111 -3.36 -6.07 -10.02
C LEU A 111 -2.79 -7.48 -9.81
N GLN A 112 -1.53 -7.68 -10.18
CA GLN A 112 -0.87 -8.98 -10.07
C GLN A 112 -1.02 -9.59 -8.67
N GLY A 113 -1.59 -10.80 -8.61
CA GLY A 113 -1.79 -11.57 -7.38
C GLY A 113 -3.05 -11.23 -6.57
N ILE A 114 -3.81 -10.18 -6.94
CA ILE A 114 -5.07 -9.83 -6.28
C ILE A 114 -6.27 -10.69 -6.71
N PRO A 115 -6.48 -11.06 -7.99
CA PRO A 115 -7.66 -11.83 -8.39
C PRO A 115 -7.91 -13.11 -7.57
N PRO A 116 -6.89 -13.96 -7.28
CA PRO A 116 -7.11 -15.15 -6.45
C PRO A 116 -7.59 -14.84 -5.02
N ILE A 117 -7.30 -13.66 -4.49
CA ILE A 117 -7.75 -13.21 -3.17
C ILE A 117 -9.23 -12.85 -3.22
N LEU A 118 -9.66 -12.16 -4.27
CA LEU A 118 -11.07 -11.81 -4.47
C LEU A 118 -11.93 -13.05 -4.72
N ASP A 119 -11.43 -13.98 -5.53
CA ASP A 119 -12.09 -15.26 -5.79
C ASP A 119 -12.31 -16.04 -4.48
N ALA A 120 -11.29 -16.11 -3.62
CA ALA A 120 -11.39 -16.76 -2.32
C ALA A 120 -12.38 -16.07 -1.36
N ALA A 121 -12.56 -14.75 -1.50
CA ALA A 121 -13.53 -13.98 -0.74
C ALA A 121 -14.95 -14.02 -1.35
N GLY A 122 -15.13 -14.59 -2.56
CA GLY A 122 -16.41 -14.58 -3.28
C GLY A 122 -16.80 -13.20 -3.79
N VAL A 123 -15.81 -12.34 -4.09
CA VAL A 123 -16.01 -10.94 -4.49
C VAL A 123 -15.65 -10.79 -5.96
N ILE A 124 -16.56 -10.22 -6.76
CA ILE A 124 -16.38 -10.05 -8.22
C ILE A 124 -15.60 -8.77 -8.51
N ASP A 125 -16.03 -7.66 -7.91
CA ASP A 125 -15.45 -6.34 -8.14
C ASP A 125 -14.58 -5.91 -6.96
N LEU A 126 -13.45 -5.26 -7.26
CA LEU A 126 -12.56 -4.72 -6.24
C LEU A 126 -13.35 -3.71 -5.36
N PRO A 127 -13.44 -3.93 -4.04
CA PRO A 127 -14.23 -3.05 -3.19
C PRO A 127 -13.60 -1.65 -3.13
N ARG A 128 -14.44 -0.61 -3.08
CA ARG A 128 -14.00 0.77 -2.93
C ARG A 128 -14.40 1.32 -1.57
N ALA A 129 -13.42 1.85 -0.86
CA ALA A 129 -13.61 2.55 0.41
C ALA A 129 -13.00 3.95 0.36
N ARG A 130 -13.55 4.86 1.17
CA ARG A 130 -12.85 6.11 1.48
C ARG A 130 -11.68 5.76 2.40
N VAL A 131 -10.47 6.10 1.96
CA VAL A 131 -9.24 5.78 2.70
C VAL A 131 -8.65 7.06 3.28
N VAL A 132 -8.46 7.05 4.59
CA VAL A 132 -7.80 8.10 5.39
C VAL A 132 -6.41 7.59 5.76
N VAL A 133 -5.42 8.48 5.73
CA VAL A 133 -4.08 8.18 6.23
C VAL A 133 -3.72 9.18 7.32
N ILE A 134 -3.40 8.64 8.50
CA ILE A 134 -2.98 9.43 9.65
C ILE A 134 -1.50 9.15 9.90
N ASP A 135 -0.68 10.18 9.77
CA ASP A 135 0.76 10.11 10.04
C ASP A 135 1.07 10.74 11.40
N GLY A 136 1.21 9.89 12.42
CA GLY A 136 1.52 10.32 13.77
C GLY A 136 2.85 11.09 13.91
N THR A 137 3.76 10.99 12.93
CA THR A 137 5.02 11.76 12.94
C THR A 137 4.84 13.20 12.45
N LYS A 138 3.80 13.45 11.64
CA LYS A 138 3.47 14.80 11.13
C LYS A 138 2.46 15.52 12.01
N LEU A 139 1.62 14.78 12.73
CA LEU A 139 0.66 15.36 13.66
C LEU A 139 1.39 16.06 14.82
N SER A 140 1.15 17.37 14.94
CA SER A 140 1.59 18.16 16.08
C SER A 140 0.39 18.57 16.93
N PRO A 141 0.36 18.27 18.24
CA PRO A 141 -0.75 18.66 19.10
C PRO A 141 -0.85 20.19 19.30
N ASN A 142 0.23 20.92 19.02
CA ASN A 142 0.33 22.36 19.28
C ASN A 142 0.35 23.19 17.99
N MET A 143 0.38 22.56 16.81
CA MET A 143 0.40 23.26 15.53
C MET A 143 -0.80 22.82 14.69
N PRO A 144 -1.93 23.53 14.79
CA PRO A 144 -3.09 23.28 13.96
C PRO A 144 -2.75 23.47 12.49
N GLU A 145 -3.22 22.56 11.64
CA GLU A 145 -3.06 22.69 10.19
C GLU A 145 -4.25 23.44 9.59
N THR A 146 -3.98 24.35 8.66
CA THR A 146 -5.05 25.02 7.90
C THR A 146 -5.28 24.27 6.60
N ARG A 147 -6.51 23.81 6.39
CA ARG A 147 -6.95 23.10 5.18
C ARG A 147 -8.13 23.87 4.59
N GLY A 148 -7.90 24.58 3.48
CA GLY A 148 -8.92 25.50 2.94
C GLY A 148 -9.32 26.55 3.98
N ARG A 149 -10.61 26.58 4.33
CA ARG A 149 -11.17 27.49 5.36
C ARG A 149 -11.21 26.91 6.78
N VAL A 150 -10.93 25.62 6.94
CA VAL A 150 -11.01 24.93 8.24
C VAL A 150 -9.63 24.85 8.86
N ARG A 151 -9.58 25.10 10.18
CA ARG A 151 -8.38 24.85 10.98
C ARG A 151 -8.53 23.54 11.73
N VAL A 152 -7.70 22.57 11.38
CA VAL A 152 -7.70 21.23 11.95
C VAL A 152 -6.79 21.20 13.16
N HIS A 153 -7.37 20.94 14.33
CA HIS A 153 -6.67 20.99 15.62
C HIS A 153 -6.26 19.61 16.17
N THR A 154 -6.89 18.54 15.71
CA THR A 154 -6.76 17.21 16.32
C THR A 154 -6.69 16.14 15.26
N MET A 155 -6.19 14.96 15.64
CA MET A 155 -6.22 13.76 14.79
C MET A 155 -7.65 13.42 14.34
N TRP A 156 -8.65 13.63 15.21
CA TRP A 156 -10.05 13.42 14.87
C TRP A 156 -10.55 14.43 13.83
N GLY A 157 -10.12 15.69 13.94
CA GLY A 157 -10.39 16.72 12.93
C GLY A 157 -9.74 16.39 11.58
N ASP A 158 -8.52 15.85 11.59
CA ASP A 158 -7.83 15.43 10.35
C ASP A 158 -8.57 14.25 9.70
N LEU A 159 -8.99 13.27 10.49
CA LEU A 159 -9.82 12.16 10.02
C LEU A 159 -11.14 12.66 9.43
N ALA A 160 -11.86 13.54 10.13
CA ALA A 160 -13.13 14.10 9.65
C ALA A 160 -12.93 14.86 8.34
N TRP A 161 -11.92 15.74 8.29
CA TRP A 161 -11.58 16.51 7.10
C TRP A 161 -11.26 15.61 5.90
N GLN A 162 -10.45 14.56 6.07
CA GLN A 162 -10.15 13.62 4.97
C GLN A 162 -11.40 12.84 4.51
N LEU A 163 -12.37 12.61 5.39
CA LEU A 163 -13.65 11.94 5.09
C LEU A 163 -14.77 12.86 4.61
N GLY A 164 -14.73 14.17 4.82
CA GLY A 164 -15.87 15.06 4.51
C GLY A 164 -15.49 16.38 3.84
N GLY A 165 -14.20 16.72 3.79
CA GLY A 165 -13.74 18.03 3.33
C GLY A 165 -14.17 19.16 4.27
N GLU A 166 -14.52 20.32 3.71
CA GLU A 166 -14.97 21.49 4.47
C GLU A 166 -16.30 21.30 5.20
N GLU A 167 -17.14 20.38 4.74
CA GLU A 167 -18.47 20.11 5.30
C GLU A 167 -18.46 19.04 6.39
N ALA A 168 -17.28 18.47 6.69
CA ALA A 168 -17.11 17.38 7.67
C ALA A 168 -17.49 17.78 9.10
#